data_AF-A0A914FTC2-F1
#
_entry.id   AF-A0A914FTC2-F1
#
_cell.length_a   1.000
_cell.length_b   1.000
_cell.length_c   1.000
_cell.angle_alpha   90.00
_cell.angle_beta   90.00
_cell.angle_gamma   90.00
#
_symmetry.space_group_name_H-M   'P 1'
#
loop_
_entity.id
_entity.type
_entity.pdbx_description
1 polymer ?
#
loop_
_entity_poly.entity_id
_entity_poly.type
_entity_poly.pdbx_seq_one_letter_code
_entity_poly.pdbx_strand_id
1 'polypeptide(L)' 'HFNNPKVQASVPANTFSITGTAENKQITDMLPGILNQLGAESLTHLKNLHANVTSNGASATNDPDADIPDLVGDF' A
#
# COMPACT_ATOMS: atom_id res chain seq x y z
N HIS A 1 6.64 -5.08 10.38
CA HIS A 1 7.17 -6.38 9.89
C HIS A 1 7.97 -7.03 11.01
N PHE A 2 7.77 -8.33 11.23
CA PHE A 2 8.58 -9.09 12.18
C PHE A 2 9.29 -10.18 11.41
N ASN A 3 10.62 -10.22 11.48
CA ASN A 3 11.39 -11.30 10.90
C ASN A 3 11.52 -12.43 11.92
N ASN A 4 11.16 -13.65 11.54
CA ASN A 4 11.20 -14.85 12.38
C ASN A 4 10.69 -14.64 13.84
N PRO A 5 9.47 -14.08 14.06
CA PRO A 5 8.97 -13.87 15.42
C PRO A 5 8.65 -15.19 16.11
N LYS A 6 8.65 -15.15 17.45
CA LYS A 6 8.01 -16.19 18.27
C LYS A 6 6.53 -15.88 18.39
N VAL A 7 5.68 -16.85 18.06
CA VAL A 7 4.21 -16.70 18.11
C VAL A 7 3.63 -17.70 19.11
N GLN A 8 2.75 -17.19 19.98
CA GLN A 8 1.88 -17.99 20.83
C GLN A 8 0.44 -17.66 20.49
N ALA A 9 -0.42 -18.67 20.38
CA ALA A 9 -1.80 -18.47 19.99
C ALA A 9 -2.74 -19.23 20.93
N SER A 10 -3.82 -18.59 21.31
CA SER A 10 -4.99 -19.24 21.88
C SER A 10 -6.13 -19.11 20.86
N VAL A 11 -6.29 -20.15 20.03
CA VAL A 11 -7.31 -20.19 18.97
C VAL A 11 -8.73 -20.10 19.54
N PRO A 12 -9.10 -20.79 20.63
CA PRO A 12 -10.45 -20.67 21.21
C PRO A 12 -10.75 -19.25 21.73
N ALA A 13 -9.72 -18.50 22.12
CA ALA A 13 -9.84 -17.14 22.62
C ALA A 13 -9.54 -16.07 21.54
N ASN A 14 -9.35 -16.47 20.27
CA ASN A 14 -8.99 -15.58 19.16
C ASN A 14 -7.82 -14.62 19.49
N THR A 15 -6.86 -15.07 20.30
CA THR A 15 -5.79 -14.22 20.82
C THR A 15 -4.43 -14.72 20.36
N PHE A 16 -3.63 -13.82 19.79
CA PHE A 16 -2.27 -14.08 19.34
C PHE A 16 -1.30 -13.16 20.05
N SER A 17 -0.26 -13.73 20.65
CA SER A 17 0.88 -13.00 21.21
C SER A 17 2.09 -13.20 20.29
N ILE A 18 2.65 -12.10 19.83
CA ILE A 18 3.77 -12.08 18.88
C ILE A 18 4.92 -11.35 19.55
N THR A 19 6.08 -11.99 19.65
CA THR A 19 7.28 -11.42 20.26
C THR A 19 8.47 -11.52 19.32
N GLY A 20 9.17 -10.40 19.13
CA GLY A 20 10.34 -10.32 18.27
C GLY A 20 10.70 -8.87 17.97
N THR A 21 11.77 -8.68 17.19
CA THR A 21 12.19 -7.36 16.71
C THR A 21 11.24 -6.85 15.63
N ALA A 22 10.68 -5.66 15.85
CA ALA A 22 9.79 -5.02 14.90
C ALA A 22 10.58 -4.09 13.97
N GLU A 23 10.36 -4.24 12.67
CA GLU A 23 10.82 -3.31 11.65
C GLU A 23 9.62 -2.62 11.01
N ASN A 24 9.63 -1.28 10.97
CA ASN A 24 8.63 -0.53 10.23
C ASN A 24 9.02 -0.52 8.74
N LYS A 25 8.21 -1.14 7.88
CA LYS A 25 8.42 -1.20 6.42
C LYS A 25 7.17 -0.74 5.72
N GLN A 26 7.32 -0.06 4.59
CA GLN A 26 6.18 0.25 3.75
C GLN A 26 5.73 -1.00 2.99
N ILE A 27 4.43 -1.10 2.76
CA ILE A 27 3.82 -2.22 2.04
C ILE A 27 4.39 -2.37 0.61
N THR A 28 4.76 -1.26 -0.02
CA THR A 28 5.39 -1.20 -1.34
C THR A 28 6.75 -1.88 -1.36
N ASP A 29 7.51 -1.81 -0.27
CA ASP A 29 8.86 -2.38 -0.17
C ASP A 29 8.83 -3.90 0.04
N MET A 30 7.66 -4.45 0.38
CA MET A 30 7.43 -5.89 0.57
C MET A 30 6.86 -6.57 -0.68
N LEU A 31 6.76 -5.84 -1.79
CA LEU A 31 6.35 -6.39 -3.09
C LEU A 31 7.49 -7.23 -3.71
N PRO A 32 7.18 -8.32 -4.42
CA PRO A 32 5.83 -8.86 -4.69
C PRO A 32 5.32 -9.82 -3.60
N GLY A 33 6.16 -10.23 -2.64
CA GLY A 33 5.86 -11.35 -1.73
C GLY A 33 4.64 -11.13 -0.81
N ILE A 34 4.36 -9.87 -0.46
CA ILE A 34 3.22 -9.54 0.41
C ILE A 34 1.85 -9.71 -0.27
N LEU A 35 1.81 -9.78 -1.61
CA LEU A 35 0.56 -9.91 -2.38
C LEU A 35 -0.22 -11.17 -2.02
N ASN A 36 0.46 -12.27 -1.71
CA ASN A 36 -0.18 -13.54 -1.33
C ASN A 36 -0.80 -13.50 0.09
N GLN A 37 -0.47 -12.49 0.89
CA GLN A 37 -1.04 -12.27 2.22
C GLN A 37 -2.16 -11.22 2.20
N LEU A 38 -2.23 -10.41 1.13
CA LEU A 38 -3.29 -9.44 0.92
C LEU A 38 -4.48 -10.12 0.24
N GLY A 39 -5.68 -9.88 0.76
CA GLY A 39 -6.91 -10.21 0.05
C GLY A 39 -7.20 -9.23 -1.09
N ALA A 40 -8.18 -9.57 -1.94
CA ALA A 40 -8.58 -8.74 -3.09
C ALA A 40 -8.95 -7.29 -2.71
N GLU A 41 -9.53 -7.09 -1.52
CA GLU A 41 -9.90 -5.78 -1.00
C GLU A 41 -8.66 -4.92 -0.66
N SER A 42 -7.66 -5.51 0.01
CA SER A 42 -6.43 -4.80 0.37
C SER A 42 -5.59 -4.42 -0.85
N LEU A 43 -5.63 -5.21 -1.92
CA LEU A 43 -4.97 -4.90 -3.18
C LEU A 43 -5.61 -3.70 -3.90
N THR A 44 -6.92 -3.56 -3.78
CA THR A 44 -7.64 -2.40 -4.33
C THR A 44 -7.21 -1.12 -3.61
N HIS A 45 -7.12 -1.15 -2.28
CA HIS A 45 -6.61 -0.03 -1.51
C HIS A 45 -5.15 0.29 -1.83
N LEU A 46 -4.31 -0.73 -1.98
CA LEU A 46 -2.91 -0.55 -2.36
C LEU A 46 -2.78 0.07 -3.77
N LYS A 47 -3.58 -0.42 -4.73
CA LYS A 47 -3.62 0.12 -6.09
C LYS A 47 -4.11 1.56 -6.11
N ASN A 48 -5.14 1.89 -5.33
CA ASN A 48 -5.66 3.25 -5.22
C ASN A 48 -4.64 4.18 -4.58
N LEU A 49 -3.93 3.74 -3.53
CA LEU A 49 -2.86 4.51 -2.90
C LEU A 49 -1.70 4.73 -3.89
N HIS A 50 -1.30 3.69 -4.62
CA HIS A 50 -0.25 3.78 -5.63
C HIS A 50 -0.67 4.72 -6.76
N ALA A 51 -1.88 4.56 -7.30
CA ALA A 51 -2.43 5.40 -8.35
C ALA A 51 -2.54 6.87 -7.93
N ASN A 52 -2.89 7.15 -6.67
CA ASN A 52 -2.95 8.52 -6.15
C ASN A 52 -1.54 9.13 -5.98
N VAL A 53 -0.53 8.31 -5.68
CA VAL A 53 0.88 8.73 -5.67
C VAL A 53 1.41 8.95 -7.10
N THR A 54 1.02 8.12 -8.09
CA THR A 54 1.40 8.34 -9.50
C THR A 54 0.65 9.49 -10.15
N SER A 55 -0.61 9.77 -9.77
CA SER A 55 -1.35 10.93 -10.28
C SER A 55 -0.82 12.25 -9.73
N ASN A 56 -0.25 12.25 -8.53
CA ASN A 56 0.42 13.42 -7.95
C ASN A 56 1.93 13.49 -8.29
N GLY A 57 2.46 12.51 -9.01
CA GLY A 57 3.88 12.39 -9.37
C GLY A 57 4.23 12.84 -10.79
N ALA A 58 3.26 13.38 -11.55
CA ALA A 58 3.48 13.89 -12.90
C ALA A 58 3.46 15.43 -12.99
N SER A 59 3.76 16.14 -11.89
CA SER A 59 3.97 17.59 -11.96
C SER A 59 5.18 18.01 -11.11
N ALA A 60 6.36 17.75 -11.65
CA ALA A 60 7.61 18.38 -11.23
C ALA A 60 8.49 18.67 -12.47
N THR A 61 7.87 19.20 -13.52
CA THR A 61 8.54 20.07 -14.49
C THR A 61 7.82 21.39 -14.43
N ASN A 62 8.55 22.43 -14.00
CA ASN A 62 8.09 23.82 -13.94
C ASN A 62 7.59 24.28 -15.32
N ASP A 63 6.31 24.13 -15.60
CA ASP A 63 5.65 24.77 -16.74
C ASP A 63 4.25 25.23 -16.28
N PRO A 64 4.01 26.54 -16.13
CA PRO A 64 2.74 27.07 -15.62
C PRO A 64 1.55 26.87 -16.57
N ASP A 65 1.78 26.33 -17.77
CA ASP A 65 0.72 26.05 -18.76
C ASP A 65 0.25 24.57 -18.78
N ALA A 66 0.78 23.69 -17.91
CA ALA A 66 0.46 22.26 -17.90
C ALA A 66 -0.71 21.84 -16.97
N ASP A 67 -1.26 22.77 -16.17
CA ASP A 67 -2.28 22.50 -15.14
C ASP A 67 -3.74 22.68 -15.61
N ILE A 68 -4.00 22.72 -16.91
CA ILE A 68 -5.37 22.66 -17.44
C ILE A 68 -5.59 21.27 -18.05
N PRO A 69 -6.30 20.36 -17.36
CA PRO A 69 -6.75 19.11 -17.96
C PRO A 69 -7.70 19.43 -19.11
N ASP A 70 -7.49 18.79 -20.27
CA ASP A 70 -8.40 18.94 -21.40
C ASP A 70 -9.82 18.56 -20.96
N LEU A 71 -10.75 19.49 -21.16
CA LEU A 71 -12.16 19.28 -20.89
C LEU A 71 -12.65 18.18 -21.85
N VAL A 72 -12.77 16.96 -21.33
CA VAL A 72 -13.41 15.85 -22.03
C VAL A 72 -14.90 16.17 -22.21
N GLY A 73 -15.20 16.89 -23.28
CA GLY A 73 -16.54 17.10 -23.78
C GLY A 73 -16.97 15.92 -24.65
N ASP A 74 -17.99 15.20 -24.19
CA ASP A 74 -19.02 14.67 -25.10
C ASP A 74 -20.25 15.57 -24.93
N PHE A 75 -20.61 16.25 -26.01
CA PHE A 75 -21.90 16.91 -26.21
C PHE A 75 -22.96 15.85 -26.54
#